data_AF-A0AA94EZQ4-F1
#
_entry.id   AF-A0AA94EZQ4-F1
#
_cell.length_a   1.000
_cell.length_b   1.000
_cell.length_c   1.000
_cell.angle_alpha   90.00
_cell.angle_beta   90.00
_cell.angle_gamma   90.00
#
_symmetry.space_group_name_H-M   'P 1'
#
loop_
_entity.id
_entity.type
_entity.pdbx_description
1 polymer ?
#
loop_
_entity_poly.entity_id
_entity_poly.type
_entity_poly.pdbx_seq_one_letter_code
_entity_poly.pdbx_strand_id
1 'polypeptide(L)'
;MKQEKKIDLETATIKVDSCGIYYKGHRLDLGDSVAQWEKVLGKPDRTTDQGYTWDKLGISISDWEIGENVVDAIYIYFVNLDSPDGKAGLLSKAKSYEPLTKEWEDRIRKSRYDDETDNDRENRIKRIKEENHPKKFVYPFTTYQGIVNLHGNPVGAGMKVKEINENREKLSFSDRFGYVDQDIDGVNDSHNSTDTFGGDYRAPGCECKDGRLQYYELTFTSNGTLEFLKIAREEKTNYEFRKEYRKNN
;
A
#
# COMPACT_ATOMS: atom_id res chain seq x y z
N MET A 1 29.19 -2.27 -20.52
CA MET A 1 28.40 -3.34 -19.86
C MET A 1 28.14 -2.90 -18.43
N LYS A 2 26.90 -2.52 -18.08
CA LYS A 2 26.53 -2.34 -16.67
C LYS A 2 26.42 -3.75 -16.08
N GLN A 3 27.19 -4.05 -15.03
CA GLN A 3 26.95 -5.26 -14.24
C GLN A 3 25.54 -5.15 -13.67
N GLU A 4 24.62 -5.99 -14.15
CA GLU A 4 23.35 -6.21 -13.46
C GLU A 4 23.69 -6.76 -12.08
N LYS A 5 23.46 -5.94 -11.06
CA LYS A 5 23.65 -6.33 -9.67
C LYS A 5 22.55 -7.35 -9.36
N LYS A 6 22.88 -8.64 -9.46
CA LYS A 6 21.94 -9.72 -9.15
C LYS A 6 21.42 -9.54 -7.74
N ILE A 7 20.13 -9.25 -7.59
CA ILE A 7 19.48 -9.07 -6.29
C ILE A 7 19.43 -10.44 -5.61
N ASP A 8 20.04 -10.56 -4.43
CA ASP A 8 20.00 -11.79 -3.64
C ASP A 8 18.70 -11.86 -2.84
N LEU A 9 17.74 -12.63 -3.36
CA LEU A 9 16.41 -12.81 -2.77
C LEU A 9 16.40 -13.70 -1.53
N GLU A 10 17.51 -14.39 -1.21
CA GLU A 10 17.56 -15.21 0.00
C GLU A 10 17.57 -14.38 1.27
N THR A 11 18.16 -13.18 1.18
CA THR A 11 18.22 -12.19 2.26
C THR A 11 16.91 -11.44 2.50
N ALA A 12 15.92 -11.60 1.63
CA ALA A 12 14.62 -10.92 1.77
C ALA A 12 13.91 -11.37 3.05
N THR A 13 13.65 -10.40 3.94
CA THR A 13 12.92 -10.67 5.19
C THR A 13 11.44 -10.91 4.97
N ILE A 14 10.87 -10.35 3.90
CA ILE A 14 9.50 -10.61 3.46
C ILE A 14 9.57 -11.47 2.20
N LYS A 15 8.98 -12.67 2.28
CA LYS A 15 8.82 -13.57 1.14
C LYS A 15 7.34 -13.88 0.95
N VAL A 16 6.90 -13.97 -0.30
CA VAL A 16 5.54 -14.33 -0.67
C VAL A 16 5.62 -15.54 -1.59
N ASP A 17 4.91 -16.61 -1.22
CA ASP A 17 4.71 -17.79 -2.04
C ASP A 17 3.22 -17.95 -2.37
N SER A 18 2.82 -19.10 -2.93
CA SER A 18 1.41 -19.39 -3.20
C SER A 18 0.60 -19.39 -1.89
N CYS A 19 -0.08 -18.27 -1.62
CA CYS A 19 -0.97 -18.06 -0.47
C CYS A 19 -0.31 -18.02 0.91
N GLY A 20 0.99 -17.81 0.99
CA GLY A 20 1.70 -17.55 2.25
C GLY A 20 2.50 -16.26 2.17
N ILE A 21 2.39 -15.43 3.21
CA ILE A 21 3.29 -14.31 3.45
C ILE A 21 4.24 -14.76 4.56
N TYR A 22 5.53 -14.52 4.42
CA TYR A 22 6.52 -14.90 5.43
C TYR A 22 7.31 -13.69 5.87
N TYR A 23 7.43 -13.50 7.17
CA TYR A 23 8.32 -12.53 7.77
C TYR A 23 9.39 -13.25 8.57
N LYS A 24 10.67 -13.10 8.15
CA LYS A 24 11.83 -13.78 8.76
C LYS A 24 11.63 -15.29 8.93
N GLY A 25 11.00 -15.92 7.93
CA GLY A 25 10.72 -17.37 7.91
C GLY A 25 9.45 -17.80 8.65
N HIS A 26 8.78 -16.90 9.37
CA HIS A 26 7.50 -17.19 10.02
C HIS A 26 6.34 -16.87 9.09
N ARG A 27 5.43 -17.83 8.93
CA ARG A 27 4.25 -17.72 8.07
C ARG A 27 3.18 -16.81 8.69
N LEU A 28 2.55 -16.01 7.83
CA LEU A 28 1.45 -15.10 8.06
C LEU A 28 0.42 -15.37 6.96
N ASP A 29 -0.79 -15.76 7.33
CA ASP A 29 -1.86 -16.02 6.38
C ASP A 29 -2.84 -14.84 6.39
N LEU A 30 -3.29 -14.41 5.20
CA LEU A 30 -4.47 -13.55 5.08
C LEU A 30 -5.70 -14.37 5.50
N GLY A 31 -6.64 -13.75 6.19
CA GLY A 31 -7.77 -14.42 6.85
C GLY A 31 -7.50 -14.83 8.30
N ASP A 32 -6.26 -14.72 8.78
CA ASP A 32 -5.97 -14.82 10.22
C ASP A 32 -6.37 -13.55 10.97
N SER A 33 -6.54 -13.65 12.28
CA SER A 33 -6.77 -12.47 13.13
C SER A 33 -5.50 -11.65 13.31
N VAL A 34 -5.67 -10.36 13.60
CA VAL A 34 -4.57 -9.43 13.96
C VAL A 34 -3.71 -10.01 15.09
N ALA A 35 -4.33 -10.68 16.07
CA ALA A 35 -3.62 -11.31 17.18
C ALA A 35 -2.66 -12.45 16.75
N GLN A 36 -2.91 -13.13 15.63
CA GLN A 36 -1.94 -14.09 15.08
C GLN A 36 -0.74 -13.37 14.45
N TRP A 37 -1.01 -12.29 13.73
CA TRP A 37 0.03 -11.45 13.13
C TRP A 37 0.94 -10.81 14.19
N GLU A 38 0.35 -10.35 15.31
CA GLU A 38 1.11 -9.80 16.44
C GLU A 38 2.10 -10.79 17.08
N LYS A 39 1.83 -12.10 17.01
CA LYS A 39 2.77 -13.12 17.54
C LYS A 39 4.08 -13.17 16.74
N VAL A 40 4.03 -12.77 15.48
CA VAL A 40 5.17 -12.78 14.56
C VAL A 40 5.80 -11.40 14.43
N LEU A 41 4.98 -10.36 14.29
CA LEU A 41 5.44 -8.99 14.06
C LEU A 41 5.67 -8.20 15.36
N GLY A 42 5.16 -8.69 16.50
CA GLY A 42 5.02 -7.91 17.74
C GLY A 42 3.77 -7.03 17.72
N LYS A 43 3.57 -6.23 18.77
CA LYS A 43 2.46 -5.26 18.82
C LYS A 43 2.65 -4.15 17.78
N PRO A 44 1.57 -3.65 17.14
CA PRO A 44 1.67 -2.50 16.26
C PRO A 44 2.08 -1.26 17.06
N ASP A 45 2.84 -0.37 16.42
CA ASP A 45 3.22 0.91 17.01
C ASP A 45 2.00 1.85 17.08
N ARG A 46 1.07 1.73 16.13
CA ARG A 46 -0.14 2.55 16.02
C ARG A 46 -1.33 1.77 15.48
N THR A 47 -2.51 2.20 15.90
CA THR A 47 -3.79 1.82 15.28
C THR A 47 -4.45 3.08 14.77
N THR A 48 -4.87 3.06 13.51
CA THR A 48 -5.66 4.10 12.88
C THR A 48 -6.97 3.50 12.39
N ASP A 49 -7.89 4.36 12.00
CA ASP A 49 -9.11 4.06 11.27
C ASP A 49 -8.87 3.36 9.92
N GLN A 50 -7.62 3.32 9.44
CA GLN A 50 -7.22 2.61 8.24
C GLN A 50 -6.53 1.27 8.52
N GLY A 51 -6.15 0.94 9.77
CA GLY A 51 -5.55 -0.34 10.12
C GLY A 51 -4.51 -0.28 11.24
N TYR A 52 -3.64 -1.28 11.27
CA TYR A 52 -2.58 -1.42 12.28
C TYR A 52 -1.22 -1.24 11.62
N THR A 53 -0.39 -0.35 12.18
CA THR A 53 0.90 0.04 11.58
C THR A 53 2.07 -0.34 12.48
N TRP A 54 3.06 -1.01 11.88
CA TRP A 54 4.38 -1.26 12.46
C TRP A 54 5.37 -0.26 11.85
N ASP A 55 5.53 0.89 12.50
CA ASP A 55 6.32 2.02 12.05
C ASP A 55 7.77 1.63 11.75
N LYS A 56 8.34 0.77 12.58
CA LYS A 56 9.74 0.33 12.43
C LYS A 56 9.94 -0.69 11.31
N LEU A 57 8.88 -1.37 10.89
CA LEU A 57 8.92 -2.39 9.84
C LEU A 57 8.60 -1.82 8.47
N GLY A 58 7.98 -0.64 8.39
CA GLY A 58 7.48 -0.09 7.13
C GLY A 58 6.27 -0.83 6.60
N ILE A 59 5.43 -1.36 7.50
CA ILE A 59 4.28 -2.21 7.16
C ILE A 59 3.02 -1.70 7.87
N SER A 60 1.88 -1.82 7.20
CA SER A 60 0.57 -1.82 7.84
C SER A 60 -0.26 -3.02 7.40
N ILE A 61 -1.30 -3.33 8.16
CA ILE A 61 -2.33 -4.30 7.76
C ILE A 61 -3.72 -3.71 7.95
N SER A 62 -4.66 -4.17 7.14
CA SER A 62 -6.09 -3.89 7.29
C SER A 62 -6.85 -5.17 7.68
N ASP A 63 -7.94 -5.01 8.43
CA ASP A 63 -8.85 -6.09 8.85
C ASP A 63 -10.33 -5.80 8.55
N TRP A 64 -10.60 -4.69 7.87
CA TRP A 64 -11.94 -4.14 7.68
C TRP A 64 -12.29 -3.87 6.21
N GLU A 65 -11.33 -3.90 5.28
CA GLU A 65 -11.59 -3.58 3.86
C GLU A 65 -12.64 -4.52 3.25
N ILE A 66 -12.68 -5.77 3.72
CA ILE A 66 -13.65 -6.78 3.26
C ILE A 66 -14.72 -7.14 4.32
N GLY A 67 -14.71 -6.49 5.49
CA GLY A 67 -15.75 -6.62 6.53
C GLY A 67 -15.76 -7.94 7.32
N GLU A 68 -14.64 -8.66 7.41
CA GLU A 68 -14.58 -10.00 8.04
C GLU A 68 -13.85 -10.03 9.40
N ASN A 69 -13.38 -8.89 9.93
CA ASN A 69 -12.61 -8.80 11.20
C ASN A 69 -11.38 -9.73 11.23
N VAL A 70 -10.76 -9.92 10.07
CA VAL A 70 -9.55 -10.72 9.85
C VAL A 70 -8.67 -9.97 8.88
N VAL A 71 -7.36 -10.22 8.94
CA VAL A 71 -6.40 -9.52 8.09
C VAL A 71 -6.69 -9.82 6.63
N ASP A 72 -7.04 -8.79 5.86
CA ASP A 72 -7.44 -8.91 4.46
C ASP A 72 -6.42 -8.33 3.50
N ALA A 73 -5.57 -7.42 3.98
CA ALA A 73 -4.41 -6.94 3.26
C ALA A 73 -3.23 -6.61 4.18
N ILE A 74 -2.04 -6.73 3.61
CA ILE A 74 -0.80 -6.14 4.12
C ILE A 74 -0.31 -5.12 3.09
N TYR A 75 0.17 -3.98 3.60
CA TYR A 75 0.81 -2.91 2.85
C TYR A 75 2.27 -2.80 3.26
N ILE A 76 3.18 -2.82 2.28
CA ILE A 76 4.62 -2.66 2.49
C ILE A 76 5.03 -1.35 1.82
N TYR A 77 5.39 -0.35 2.63
CA TYR A 77 5.59 1.02 2.17
C TYR A 77 7.04 1.32 1.83
N PHE A 78 7.25 1.90 0.65
CA PHE A 78 8.57 2.33 0.17
C PHE A 78 8.76 3.84 0.28
N VAL A 79 7.67 4.59 0.48
CA VAL A 79 7.64 6.03 0.79
C VAL A 79 6.75 6.30 2.01
N ASN A 80 6.91 7.46 2.63
CA ASN A 80 6.12 7.91 3.78
C ASN A 80 5.80 9.42 3.67
N LEU A 81 5.11 9.97 4.67
CA LEU A 81 4.73 11.40 4.70
C LEU A 81 5.92 12.36 4.64
N ASP A 82 7.11 11.95 5.11
CA ASP A 82 8.31 12.80 5.11
C ASP A 82 9.11 12.75 3.79
N SER A 83 8.77 11.81 2.90
CA SER A 83 9.35 11.69 1.57
C SER A 83 9.00 12.91 0.69
N PRO A 84 9.74 13.16 -0.42
CA PRO A 84 9.40 14.24 -1.34
C PRO A 84 7.95 14.20 -1.83
N ASP A 85 7.45 13.02 -2.21
CA ASP A 85 6.07 12.84 -2.66
C ASP A 85 5.06 13.00 -1.50
N GLY A 86 5.45 12.59 -0.28
CA GLY A 86 4.67 12.83 0.94
C GLY A 86 4.46 14.30 1.24
N LYS A 87 5.53 15.09 1.21
CA LYS A 87 5.48 16.54 1.43
C LYS A 87 4.77 17.30 0.31
N ALA A 88 4.74 16.73 -0.89
CA ALA A 88 4.01 17.26 -2.02
C ALA A 88 2.52 16.84 -2.05
N GLY A 89 2.05 16.04 -1.08
CA GLY A 89 0.65 15.62 -1.01
C GLY A 89 0.25 14.59 -2.08
N LEU A 90 1.21 13.84 -2.63
CA LEU A 90 1.00 12.94 -3.78
C LEU A 90 0.70 11.49 -3.40
N LEU A 91 0.58 11.20 -2.10
CA LEU A 91 0.39 9.86 -1.59
C LEU A 91 -1.07 9.41 -1.66
N SER A 92 -1.31 8.23 -2.21
CA SER A 92 -2.65 7.73 -2.55
C SER A 92 -3.61 7.58 -1.35
N LYS A 93 -3.12 7.17 -0.19
CA LYS A 93 -3.87 6.99 1.07
C LYS A 93 -3.80 8.21 2.00
N ALA A 94 -3.12 9.28 1.58
CA ALA A 94 -2.99 10.54 2.32
C ALA A 94 -3.30 11.76 1.44
N LYS A 95 -4.27 11.66 0.52
CA LYS A 95 -4.68 12.76 -0.37
C LYS A 95 -5.12 14.03 0.38
N SER A 96 -5.60 13.88 1.61
CA SER A 96 -6.00 15.00 2.48
C SER A 96 -4.86 15.53 3.37
N TYR A 97 -3.67 14.93 3.30
CA TYR A 97 -2.53 15.37 4.09
C TYR A 97 -1.94 16.65 3.51
N GLU A 98 -2.06 17.73 4.26
CA GLU A 98 -1.39 18.99 3.97
C GLU A 98 -0.55 19.39 5.19
N PRO A 99 0.78 19.27 5.15
CA PRO A 99 1.61 19.65 6.27
C PRO A 99 1.46 21.15 6.53
N LEU A 100 1.05 21.51 7.74
CA LEU A 100 0.91 22.92 8.12
C LEU A 100 2.29 23.59 8.18
N THR A 101 2.63 24.36 7.16
CA THR A 101 3.89 25.10 7.08
C THR A 101 3.85 26.35 7.95
N LYS A 102 5.03 26.84 8.38
CA LYS A 102 5.13 28.12 9.11
C LYS A 102 4.51 29.28 8.32
N GLU A 103 4.71 29.31 7.01
CA GLU A 103 4.12 30.34 6.14
C GLU A 103 2.58 30.26 6.13
N TRP A 104 2.02 29.05 6.15
CA TRP A 104 0.58 28.89 6.24
C TRP A 104 0.03 29.25 7.63
N GLU A 105 0.72 28.88 8.71
CA GLU A 105 0.39 29.37 10.07
C GLU A 105 0.36 30.89 10.12
N ASP A 106 1.38 31.54 9.57
CA ASP A 106 1.48 33.00 9.54
C ASP A 106 0.38 33.63 8.68
N ARG A 107 -0.02 32.99 7.57
CA ARG A 107 -1.18 33.43 6.76
C ARG A 107 -2.48 33.33 7.54
N ILE A 108 -2.68 32.27 8.32
CA ILE A 108 -3.86 32.13 9.18
C ILE A 108 -3.87 33.20 10.27
N ARG A 109 -2.73 33.43 10.94
CA ARG A 109 -2.62 34.48 11.98
C ARG A 109 -2.85 35.90 11.44
N LYS A 110 -2.49 36.13 10.18
CA LYS A 110 -2.66 37.43 9.50
C LYS A 110 -4.00 37.56 8.77
N SER A 111 -4.85 36.53 8.75
CA SER A 111 -6.17 36.61 8.10
C SER A 111 -7.01 37.68 8.78
N ARG A 112 -7.54 38.62 7.99
CA ARG A 112 -8.50 39.62 8.49
C ARG A 112 -9.88 39.30 7.95
N TYR A 113 -10.40 38.15 8.35
CA TYR A 113 -11.85 37.94 8.28
C TYR A 113 -12.48 38.75 9.41
N ASP A 114 -13.46 39.59 9.06
CA ASP A 114 -14.00 40.64 9.93
C ASP A 114 -14.58 40.12 11.26
N ASP A 115 -14.89 38.81 11.33
CA ASP A 115 -15.49 38.16 12.51
C ASP A 115 -14.57 37.16 13.24
N GLU A 116 -13.33 36.93 12.81
CA GLU A 116 -12.39 36.00 13.49
C GLU A 116 -11.60 36.73 14.60
N THR A 117 -11.67 36.22 15.84
CA THR A 117 -10.76 36.63 16.92
C THR A 117 -9.41 35.92 16.80
N ASP A 118 -8.39 36.43 17.51
CA ASP A 118 -7.08 35.75 17.58
C ASP A 118 -7.19 34.34 18.16
N ASN A 119 -8.13 34.13 19.10
CA ASN A 119 -8.41 32.82 19.67
C ASN A 119 -9.01 31.87 18.63
N ASP A 120 -9.87 32.36 17.72
CA ASP A 120 -10.43 31.54 16.64
C ASP A 120 -9.35 31.11 15.65
N ARG A 121 -8.41 32.00 15.33
CA ARG A 121 -7.25 31.70 14.46
C ARG A 121 -6.35 30.63 15.08
N GLU A 122 -6.01 30.75 16.36
CA GLU A 122 -5.19 29.75 17.05
C GLU A 122 -5.91 28.40 17.20
N ASN A 123 -7.23 28.41 17.47
CA ASN A 123 -8.03 27.18 17.50
C ASN A 123 -8.09 26.50 16.13
N ARG A 124 -8.19 27.29 15.04
CA ARG A 124 -8.10 26.78 13.67
C ARG A 124 -6.75 26.16 13.38
N ILE A 125 -5.64 26.82 13.75
CA ILE A 125 -4.28 26.27 13.62
C ILE A 125 -4.16 24.95 14.37
N LYS A 126 -4.63 24.90 15.62
CA LYS A 126 -4.61 23.69 16.44
C LYS A 126 -5.40 22.55 15.79
N ARG A 127 -6.62 22.83 15.32
CA ARG A 127 -7.45 21.83 14.62
C ARG A 127 -6.76 21.29 13.37
N ILE A 128 -6.19 22.15 12.52
CA ILE A 128 -5.46 21.73 11.33
C ILE A 128 -4.25 20.86 11.70
N LYS A 129 -3.51 21.20 12.76
CA LYS A 129 -2.39 20.37 13.25
C LYS A 129 -2.85 19.01 13.73
N GLU A 130 -3.98 18.94 14.42
CA GLU A 130 -4.55 17.69 14.91
C GLU A 130 -5.12 16.83 13.77
N GLU A 131 -5.78 17.44 12.78
CA GLU A 131 -6.30 16.78 11.58
C GLU A 131 -5.19 16.24 10.67
N ASN A 132 -4.12 17.02 10.48
CA ASN A 132 -2.96 16.63 9.67
C ASN A 132 -1.84 15.97 10.48
N HIS A 133 -2.11 15.54 11.71
CA HIS A 133 -1.07 14.91 12.51
C HIS A 133 -0.63 13.59 11.85
N PRO A 134 0.68 13.36 11.57
CA PRO A 134 1.16 12.17 10.85
C PRO A 134 0.65 10.83 11.40
N LYS A 135 0.44 10.76 12.73
CA LYS A 135 -0.12 9.58 13.42
C LYS A 135 -1.52 9.15 12.93
N LYS A 136 -2.31 10.02 12.32
CA LYS A 136 -3.64 9.69 11.79
C LYS A 136 -3.60 8.92 10.48
N PHE A 137 -2.47 8.96 9.77
CA PHE A 137 -2.33 8.28 8.48
C PHE A 137 -1.69 6.91 8.67
N VAL A 138 -2.08 5.96 7.81
CA VAL A 138 -1.56 4.59 7.84
C VAL A 138 -0.06 4.48 7.51
N TYR A 139 0.51 5.49 6.83
CA TYR A 139 1.92 5.50 6.42
C TYR A 139 2.86 5.33 7.63
N PRO A 140 3.74 4.31 7.61
CA PRO A 140 4.77 4.11 8.61
C PRO A 140 5.74 5.28 8.71
N PHE A 141 6.25 5.57 9.91
CA PHE A 141 7.30 6.59 10.09
C PHE A 141 8.65 6.18 9.49
N THR A 142 8.92 4.88 9.36
CA THR A 142 10.09 4.36 8.64
C THR A 142 9.62 3.54 7.45
N THR A 143 10.18 3.77 6.27
CA THR A 143 9.84 2.97 5.07
C THR A 143 10.61 1.66 5.08
N TYR A 144 10.05 0.63 4.43
CA TYR A 144 10.72 -0.65 4.29
C TYR A 144 11.97 -0.50 3.41
N GLN A 145 13.13 -0.81 3.98
CA GLN A 145 14.45 -0.66 3.33
C GLN A 145 14.89 -1.91 2.57
N GLY A 146 14.17 -3.02 2.73
CA GLY A 146 14.52 -4.30 2.11
C GLY A 146 13.93 -4.48 0.72
N ILE A 147 14.15 -5.68 0.18
CA ILE A 147 13.44 -6.19 -0.98
C ILE A 147 12.37 -7.19 -0.50
N VAL A 148 11.22 -7.16 -1.12
CA VAL A 148 10.20 -8.21 -1.01
C VAL A 148 10.48 -9.25 -2.07
N ASN A 149 10.60 -10.51 -1.67
CA ASN A 149 10.65 -11.63 -2.60
C ASN A 149 9.21 -12.05 -2.94
N LEU A 150 8.66 -11.50 -4.01
CA LEU A 150 7.33 -11.81 -4.51
C LEU A 150 7.41 -12.94 -5.55
N HIS A 151 7.27 -14.19 -5.10
CA HIS A 151 7.36 -15.39 -5.95
C HIS A 151 8.68 -15.56 -6.70
N GLY A 152 9.80 -15.27 -6.05
CA GLY A 152 11.11 -15.26 -6.70
C GLY A 152 11.41 -13.98 -7.48
N ASN A 153 10.60 -12.93 -7.34
CA ASN A 153 10.79 -11.64 -8.01
C ASN A 153 11.05 -10.52 -6.98
N PRO A 154 12.07 -9.68 -7.19
CA PRO A 154 12.32 -8.55 -6.33
C PRO A 154 11.27 -7.45 -6.52
N VAL A 155 10.71 -6.95 -5.41
CA VAL A 155 9.96 -5.69 -5.37
C VAL A 155 10.57 -4.83 -4.26
N GLY A 156 10.93 -3.59 -4.59
CA GLY A 156 11.63 -2.70 -3.68
C GLY A 156 11.50 -1.24 -4.08
N ALA A 157 11.94 -0.35 -3.18
CA ALA A 157 11.91 1.08 -3.40
C ALA A 157 12.59 1.49 -4.71
N GLY A 158 11.95 2.38 -5.48
CA GLY A 158 12.47 2.93 -6.72
C GLY A 158 12.34 2.04 -7.96
N MET A 159 11.90 0.78 -7.82
CA MET A 159 11.69 -0.11 -8.96
C MET A 159 10.52 0.36 -9.84
N LYS A 160 10.64 0.12 -11.15
CA LYS A 160 9.60 0.43 -12.14
C LYS A 160 8.75 -0.80 -12.45
N VAL A 161 7.51 -0.60 -12.89
CA VAL A 161 6.58 -1.72 -13.17
C VAL A 161 7.14 -2.66 -14.24
N LYS A 162 7.84 -2.11 -15.24
CA LYS A 162 8.52 -2.87 -16.29
C LYS A 162 9.58 -3.80 -15.72
N GLU A 163 10.46 -3.30 -14.86
CA GLU A 163 11.53 -4.07 -14.20
C GLU A 163 10.94 -5.20 -13.34
N ILE A 164 9.84 -4.93 -12.64
CA ILE A 164 9.13 -5.94 -11.85
C ILE A 164 8.50 -7.00 -12.77
N ASN A 165 7.91 -6.59 -13.91
CA ASN A 165 7.23 -7.48 -14.84
C ASN A 165 8.18 -8.37 -15.65
N GLU A 166 9.40 -7.93 -15.98
CA GLU A 166 10.40 -8.70 -16.75
C GLU A 166 10.65 -10.12 -16.18
N ASN A 167 10.48 -10.30 -14.86
CA ASN A 167 10.70 -11.58 -14.21
C ASN A 167 9.40 -12.36 -13.93
N ARG A 168 8.24 -11.70 -14.00
CA ARG A 168 6.92 -12.32 -13.78
C ARG A 168 6.38 -13.08 -14.99
N GLU A 169 6.83 -12.74 -16.20
CA GLU A 169 6.45 -13.47 -17.43
C GLU A 169 6.72 -14.97 -17.37
N LYS A 170 7.61 -15.38 -16.47
CA LYS A 170 8.04 -16.77 -16.27
C LYS A 170 7.20 -17.52 -15.24
N LEU A 171 6.28 -16.84 -14.55
CA LEU A 171 5.39 -17.46 -13.55
C LEU A 171 4.23 -18.15 -14.26
N SER A 172 3.98 -19.42 -13.92
CA SER A 172 2.89 -20.21 -14.52
C SER A 172 1.52 -19.97 -13.89
N PHE A 173 1.45 -19.20 -12.81
CA PHE A 173 0.25 -19.08 -11.96
C PHE A 173 -0.20 -17.64 -11.71
N SER A 174 0.55 -16.66 -12.22
CA SER A 174 0.31 -15.24 -11.96
C SER A 174 0.80 -14.43 -13.15
N ASP A 175 -0.04 -13.50 -13.58
CA ASP A 175 0.27 -12.64 -14.72
C ASP A 175 1.19 -11.46 -14.34
N ARG A 176 1.53 -10.68 -15.35
CA ARG A 176 2.15 -9.36 -15.20
C ARG A 176 1.23 -8.44 -14.41
N PHE A 177 1.81 -7.47 -13.71
CA PHE A 177 1.09 -6.33 -13.20
C PHE A 177 0.56 -5.51 -14.37
N GLY A 178 -0.77 -5.42 -14.48
CA GLY A 178 -1.46 -4.57 -15.44
C GLY A 178 -2.07 -3.35 -14.75
N TYR A 179 -2.03 -2.21 -15.44
CA TYR A 179 -2.67 -0.98 -14.96
C TYR A 179 -4.17 -1.22 -14.69
N VAL A 180 -4.66 -0.70 -13.58
CA VAL A 180 -6.08 -0.69 -13.21
C VAL A 180 -6.61 0.70 -13.49
N ASP A 181 -7.43 0.80 -14.52
CA ASP A 181 -8.16 2.03 -14.80
C ASP A 181 -9.15 2.32 -13.65
N GLN A 182 -9.02 3.51 -13.05
CA GLN A 182 -9.78 3.93 -11.88
C GLN A 182 -10.77 5.06 -12.15
N ASP A 183 -10.73 5.73 -13.31
CA ASP A 183 -11.57 6.92 -13.53
C ASP A 183 -12.92 6.63 -14.20
N ILE A 184 -13.19 5.36 -14.56
CA ILE A 184 -14.50 4.86 -15.04
C ILE A 184 -15.06 5.79 -16.13
N ASP A 185 -14.20 6.35 -16.97
CA ASP A 185 -14.58 7.27 -18.04
C ASP A 185 -15.12 6.53 -19.28
N GLY A 186 -15.05 5.19 -19.26
CA GLY A 186 -15.48 4.30 -20.33
C GLY A 186 -14.39 3.97 -21.36
N VAL A 187 -13.15 4.45 -21.15
CA VAL A 187 -11.96 4.12 -21.95
C VAL A 187 -11.11 3.12 -21.17
N ASN A 188 -11.21 1.83 -21.50
CA ASN A 188 -10.40 0.83 -20.83
C ASN A 188 -8.93 0.87 -21.29
N ASP A 189 -8.13 1.71 -20.62
CA ASP A 189 -6.66 1.74 -20.75
C ASP A 189 -5.96 0.68 -19.86
N SER A 190 -6.74 -0.14 -19.15
CA SER A 190 -6.20 -1.23 -18.34
C SER A 190 -5.38 -2.19 -19.19
N HIS A 191 -4.28 -2.68 -18.63
CA HIS A 191 -3.39 -3.69 -19.26
C HIS A 191 -2.63 -3.28 -20.53
N ASN A 192 -2.78 -2.06 -21.07
CA ASN A 192 -2.15 -1.68 -22.34
C ASN A 192 -0.76 -1.03 -22.21
N SER A 193 -0.40 -0.53 -21.03
CA SER A 193 0.88 0.17 -20.81
C SER A 193 1.88 -0.67 -20.01
N THR A 194 3.14 -0.64 -20.44
CA THR A 194 4.29 -1.15 -19.68
C THR A 194 5.13 -0.03 -19.06
N ASP A 195 4.75 1.23 -19.32
CA ASP A 195 5.40 2.41 -18.76
C ASP A 195 4.91 2.64 -17.32
N THR A 196 5.78 3.18 -16.49
CA THR A 196 5.43 3.50 -15.10
C THR A 196 4.96 4.94 -15.00
N PHE A 197 3.68 5.10 -14.71
CA PHE A 197 3.04 6.36 -14.32
C PHE A 197 2.18 6.13 -13.08
N GLY A 198 1.67 7.22 -12.48
CA GLY A 198 0.90 7.15 -11.25
C GLY A 198 -0.39 6.33 -11.40
N GLY A 199 -0.77 5.65 -10.31
CA GLY A 199 -1.93 4.78 -10.25
C GLY A 199 -1.59 3.36 -9.80
N ASP A 200 -2.57 2.47 -9.92
CA ASP A 200 -2.50 1.12 -9.38
C ASP A 200 -2.29 0.08 -10.48
N TYR A 201 -1.44 -0.89 -10.22
CA TYR A 201 -1.19 -2.01 -11.12
C TYR A 201 -1.43 -3.30 -10.37
N ARG A 202 -2.29 -4.18 -10.90
CA ARG A 202 -2.68 -5.43 -10.24
C ARG A 202 -2.21 -6.66 -11.00
N ALA A 203 -1.86 -7.68 -10.24
CA ALA A 203 -1.62 -9.04 -10.73
C ALA A 203 -2.39 -10.05 -9.87
N PRO A 204 -3.09 -11.03 -10.49
CA PRO A 204 -3.71 -12.11 -9.74
C PRO A 204 -2.64 -13.02 -9.13
N GLY A 205 -2.95 -13.67 -8.02
CA GLY A 205 -2.11 -14.68 -7.38
C GLY A 205 -2.78 -16.04 -7.33
N CYS A 206 -2.44 -16.82 -6.32
CA CYS A 206 -2.94 -18.18 -6.15
C CYS A 206 -4.29 -18.21 -5.42
N GLU A 207 -5.02 -19.31 -5.62
CA GLU A 207 -6.18 -19.66 -4.80
C GLU A 207 -5.72 -20.20 -3.44
N CYS A 208 -6.27 -19.66 -2.36
CA CYS A 208 -5.87 -19.94 -1.00
C CYS A 208 -6.78 -20.98 -0.32
N LYS A 209 -6.50 -21.32 0.95
CA LYS A 209 -7.20 -22.39 1.67
C LYS A 209 -8.73 -22.25 1.68
N ASP A 210 -9.24 -21.01 1.67
CA ASP A 210 -10.68 -20.70 1.66
C ASP A 210 -11.28 -20.64 0.24
N GLY A 211 -10.50 -20.96 -0.79
CA GLY A 211 -10.88 -20.91 -2.20
C GLY A 211 -10.80 -19.50 -2.81
N ARG A 212 -10.41 -18.48 -2.04
CA ARG A 212 -10.30 -17.09 -2.52
C ARG A 212 -8.95 -16.84 -3.14
N LEU A 213 -8.89 -15.96 -4.13
CA LEU A 213 -7.64 -15.55 -4.74
C LEU A 213 -6.87 -14.60 -3.82
N GLN A 214 -5.56 -14.81 -3.68
CA GLN A 214 -4.64 -13.75 -3.32
C GLN A 214 -4.41 -12.86 -4.55
N TYR A 215 -4.26 -11.55 -4.37
CA TYR A 215 -3.83 -10.62 -5.42
C TYR A 215 -2.75 -9.69 -4.90
N TYR A 216 -2.04 -9.07 -5.84
CA TYR A 216 -0.96 -8.13 -5.59
C TYR A 216 -1.28 -6.81 -6.27
N GLU A 217 -0.99 -5.71 -5.62
CA GLU A 217 -1.18 -4.36 -6.14
C GLU A 217 0.08 -3.52 -5.90
N LEU A 218 0.60 -2.91 -6.95
CA LEU A 218 1.65 -1.89 -6.88
C LEU A 218 0.97 -0.54 -7.08
N THR A 219 1.11 0.35 -6.10
CA THR A 219 0.63 1.72 -6.21
C THR A 219 1.80 2.64 -6.47
N PHE A 220 1.70 3.47 -7.51
CA PHE A 220 2.68 4.49 -7.83
C PHE A 220 2.09 5.89 -7.60
N THR A 221 2.89 6.78 -7.03
CA THR A 221 2.54 8.21 -6.92
C THR A 221 2.41 8.82 -8.32
N SER A 222 1.79 10.00 -8.44
CA SER A 222 1.68 10.71 -9.74
C SER A 222 3.03 10.97 -10.43
N ASN A 223 4.12 11.01 -9.66
CA ASN A 223 5.49 11.14 -10.18
C ASN A 223 6.13 9.80 -10.60
N GLY A 224 5.40 8.69 -10.50
CA GLY A 224 5.88 7.35 -10.83
C GLY A 224 6.83 6.77 -9.79
N THR A 225 6.77 7.21 -8.54
CA THR A 225 7.48 6.59 -7.41
C THR A 225 6.67 5.42 -6.89
N LEU A 226 7.28 4.25 -6.74
CA LEU A 226 6.61 3.11 -6.11
C LEU A 226 6.30 3.44 -4.65
N GLU A 227 5.00 3.54 -4.33
CA GLU A 227 4.52 3.98 -3.04
C GLU A 227 4.48 2.84 -2.04
N PHE A 228 3.74 1.77 -2.40
CA PHE A 228 3.66 0.53 -1.63
C PHE A 228 3.39 -0.67 -2.53
N LEU A 229 3.69 -1.85 -1.99
CA LEU A 229 3.16 -3.13 -2.44
C LEU A 229 2.06 -3.56 -1.48
N LYS A 230 0.85 -3.79 -2.01
CA LYS A 230 -0.27 -4.41 -1.30
C LYS A 230 -0.36 -5.88 -1.69
N ILE A 231 -0.53 -6.75 -0.69
CA ILE A 231 -0.86 -8.16 -0.87
C ILE A 231 -2.18 -8.40 -0.14
N ALA A 232 -3.19 -8.86 -0.87
CA ALA A 232 -4.54 -8.91 -0.35
C ALA A 232 -5.30 -10.14 -0.82
N ARG A 233 -6.43 -10.43 -0.17
CA ARG A 233 -7.32 -11.54 -0.52
C ARG A 233 -8.59 -11.02 -1.19
N GLU A 234 -9.10 -11.81 -2.12
CA GLU A 234 -10.34 -11.57 -2.84
C GLU A 234 -11.52 -11.42 -1.85
N GLU A 235 -12.35 -10.42 -2.09
CA GLU A 235 -13.60 -10.23 -1.37
C GLU A 235 -14.53 -11.43 -1.57
N LYS A 236 -15.34 -11.72 -0.54
CA LYS A 236 -16.24 -12.86 -0.56
C LYS A 236 -17.21 -12.84 -1.74
N THR A 237 -17.76 -11.67 -2.04
CA THR A 237 -18.70 -11.42 -3.15
C THR A 237 -18.06 -11.73 -4.51
N ASN A 238 -16.82 -11.27 -4.73
CA ASN A 238 -16.07 -11.55 -5.95
C ASN A 238 -15.75 -13.04 -6.09
N TYR A 239 -15.36 -13.69 -4.98
CA TYR A 239 -15.16 -15.13 -4.95
C TYR A 239 -16.44 -15.90 -5.31
N GLU A 240 -17.57 -15.54 -4.70
CA GLU A 240 -18.87 -16.17 -4.97
C GLU A 240 -19.30 -16.00 -6.43
N PHE A 241 -19.14 -14.79 -6.97
CA PHE A 241 -19.40 -14.49 -8.38
C PHE A 241 -18.50 -15.31 -9.32
N ARG A 242 -17.18 -15.34 -9.09
CA ARG A 242 -16.22 -16.14 -9.87
C ARG A 242 -16.58 -17.62 -9.86
N LYS A 243 -16.99 -18.14 -8.69
CA LYS A 243 -17.39 -19.53 -8.52
C LYS A 243 -18.68 -19.86 -9.27
N GLU A 244 -19.65 -18.96 -9.29
CA GLU A 244 -20.88 -19.12 -10.06
C GLU A 244 -20.60 -19.06 -11.57
N TYR A 245 -19.81 -18.09 -12.03
CA TYR A 245 -19.43 -17.96 -13.43
C TYR A 245 -18.72 -19.21 -13.97
N ARG A 246 -17.81 -19.81 -13.19
CA ARG A 246 -17.12 -21.07 -13.53
C ARG A 246 -18.01 -22.32 -13.52
N LYS A 247 -19.18 -22.28 -12.89
CA LYS A 247 -20.15 -23.39 -12.97
C LYS A 247 -20.99 -23.33 -14.24
N ASN A 248 -21.16 -22.13 -14.78
CA ASN A 248 -22.04 -21.85 -15.91
C ASN A 248 -21.29 -21.78 -17.25
N ASN A 249 -19.96 -21.89 -17.25
CA ASN A 249 -19.08 -21.94 -18.42
C ASN A 249 -18.02 -23.02 -18.23
#